data_AF-A0A3D0D1A8-F1
#
_entry.id   AF-A0A3D0D1A8-F1
#
_cell.length_a   1.000
_cell.length_b   1.000
_cell.length_c   1.000
_cell.angle_alpha   90.00
_cell.angle_beta   90.00
_cell.angle_gamma   90.00
#
_symmetry.space_group_name_H-M   'P 1'
#
loop_
_entity.id
_entity.type
_entity.pdbx_description
1 polymer ?
#
loop_
_entity_poly.entity_id
_entity_poly.type
_entity_poly.pdbx_seq_one_letter_code
_entity_poly.pdbx_strand_id
1 'polypeptide(L)'
;MNKRTPLRYLAALAVGVGLLALVWTAAAAPTQQNTLAACADIGFSTEEDFLSRGPRPPDGNPVISDGDLLSPRGVVCARNRQLLAAFSPAGVPPLPDLGLDAVDIVTIEPARIAFSTELDDPFGRFKAGDLLTTDGAVIPNVALLAAFGVRHDLGLDAVHFIGKVEDITRFLEIARQRTRDEWLQSPGALPSSLKEFKLDLWFSTEGKATTPDGRILQDGDLLSAATGAIVFRQEDLLAPPIPAGLPSRGVDFGLDAVPGCSGGRTTVQFSTEIGYQDAMTPTRRFTGGDLLVLGGAVVMRNKELVNAFEPLVSDLGLDAITFPSRRAPCGEAQIRTYLPVLLKQAPR
;
A
#
# COMPACT_ATOMS: atom_id res chain seq x y z
N MET A 1 -20.56 88.17 -15.86
CA MET A 1 -20.52 88.21 -17.34
C MET A 1 -20.70 86.79 -17.83
N ASN A 2 -21.89 86.45 -18.36
CA ASN A 2 -22.17 86.13 -19.77
C ASN A 2 -21.36 84.90 -20.28
N LYS A 3 -21.90 83.89 -20.95
CA LYS A 3 -23.21 83.58 -21.56
C LYS A 3 -23.12 82.14 -22.10
N ARG A 4 -24.22 81.39 -21.98
CA ARG A 4 -24.83 80.51 -23.01
C ARG A 4 -23.96 79.50 -23.80
N THR A 5 -24.33 78.23 -23.67
CA THR A 5 -24.26 77.14 -24.68
C THR A 5 -24.86 77.56 -26.05
N PRO A 6 -24.45 76.97 -27.20
CA PRO A 6 -25.05 75.69 -27.64
C PRO A 6 -24.20 74.72 -28.51
N LEU A 7 -24.61 73.46 -28.39
CA LEU A 7 -24.60 72.29 -29.28
C LEU A 7 -24.46 72.53 -30.80
N ARG A 8 -23.63 71.72 -31.52
CA ARG A 8 -24.03 70.68 -32.51
C ARG A 8 -22.92 70.29 -33.55
N TYR A 9 -23.03 69.03 -34.00
CA TYR A 9 -22.49 68.34 -35.20
C TYR A 9 -21.05 67.76 -35.13
N LEU A 10 -20.89 66.45 -34.91
CA LEU A 10 -20.93 65.32 -35.88
C LEU A 10 -19.68 65.22 -36.77
N ALA A 11 -18.78 64.32 -36.41
CA ALA A 11 -18.01 63.52 -37.38
C ALA A 11 -17.64 62.19 -36.72
N ALA A 12 -18.28 61.13 -37.20
CA ALA A 12 -18.03 59.76 -36.81
C ALA A 12 -16.67 59.30 -37.36
N LEU A 13 -15.86 58.67 -36.51
CA LEU A 13 -14.85 57.72 -36.98
C LEU A 13 -15.01 56.45 -36.14
N ALA A 14 -15.71 55.47 -36.71
CA ALA A 14 -15.80 54.13 -36.16
C ALA A 14 -14.45 53.43 -36.36
N VAL A 15 -13.65 53.34 -35.31
CA VAL A 15 -12.52 52.41 -35.26
C VAL A 15 -13.05 51.11 -34.67
N GLY A 16 -13.34 50.15 -35.55
CA GLY A 16 -13.65 48.78 -35.16
C GLY A 16 -12.40 48.12 -34.58
N VAL A 17 -12.33 48.03 -33.26
CA VAL A 17 -11.38 47.14 -32.57
C VAL A 17 -12.01 45.75 -32.56
N GLY A 18 -11.57 44.91 -33.49
CA GLY A 18 -11.87 43.48 -33.48
C GLY A 18 -11.23 42.83 -32.26
N LEU A 19 -12.05 42.42 -31.30
CA LEU A 19 -11.68 41.50 -30.23
C LEU A 19 -11.45 40.11 -30.86
N LEU A 20 -10.19 39.77 -31.17
CA LEU A 20 -9.80 38.37 -31.31
C LEU A 20 -9.86 37.72 -29.92
N ALA A 21 -10.96 37.03 -29.65
CA ALA A 21 -11.02 36.08 -28.56
C ALA A 21 -10.09 34.90 -28.90
N LEU A 22 -8.88 34.91 -28.34
CA LEU A 22 -8.03 33.73 -28.26
C LEU A 22 -8.72 32.73 -27.33
N VAL A 23 -9.56 31.87 -27.91
CA VAL A 23 -10.07 30.68 -27.23
C VAL A 23 -8.88 29.76 -27.03
N TRP A 24 -8.30 29.80 -25.82
CA TRP A 24 -7.41 28.75 -25.36
C TRP A 24 -8.26 27.49 -25.20
N THR A 25 -8.32 26.66 -26.24
CA THR A 25 -8.73 25.27 -26.07
C THR A 25 -7.62 24.63 -25.24
N ALA A 26 -7.85 24.49 -23.93
CA ALA A 26 -7.06 23.58 -23.12
C ALA A 26 -7.13 22.22 -23.81
N ALA A 27 -6.01 21.78 -24.39
CA ALA A 27 -5.91 20.41 -24.85
C ALA A 27 -6.21 19.54 -23.64
N ALA A 28 -7.28 18.74 -23.73
CA ALA A 28 -7.54 17.73 -22.73
C ALA A 28 -6.25 16.90 -22.60
N ALA A 29 -5.69 16.82 -21.40
CA ALA A 29 -4.64 15.86 -21.12
C ALA A 29 -5.14 14.49 -21.62
N PRO A 30 -4.29 13.67 -22.27
CA PRO A 30 -4.69 12.36 -22.72
C PRO A 30 -5.37 11.66 -21.55
N THR A 31 -6.63 11.27 -21.75
CA THR A 31 -7.39 10.48 -20.78
C THR A 31 -6.51 9.31 -20.39
N GLN A 32 -6.03 9.32 -19.15
CA GLN A 32 -5.12 8.32 -18.61
C GLN A 32 -5.85 6.97 -18.69
N GLN A 33 -5.62 6.28 -19.79
CA GLN A 33 -6.18 4.99 -20.12
C GLN A 33 -5.73 4.05 -19.01
N ASN A 34 -6.69 3.47 -18.27
CA ASN A 34 -6.53 2.80 -16.98
C ASN A 34 -5.19 2.06 -16.82
N THR A 35 -4.13 2.78 -16.41
CA THR A 35 -2.77 2.24 -16.29
C THR A 35 -2.69 1.20 -15.17
N LEU A 36 -3.67 1.21 -14.25
CA LEU A 36 -3.82 0.22 -13.20
C LEU A 36 -4.01 -1.19 -13.75
N ALA A 37 -4.60 -1.36 -14.94
CA ALA A 37 -4.69 -2.67 -15.58
C ALA A 37 -3.31 -3.31 -15.82
N ALA A 38 -2.23 -2.51 -15.85
CA ALA A 38 -0.88 -3.05 -15.93
C ALA A 38 -0.49 -3.84 -14.67
N CYS A 39 -1.07 -3.49 -13.51
CA CYS A 39 -0.88 -4.08 -12.20
C CYS A 39 -1.94 -5.14 -11.83
N ALA A 40 -2.73 -5.61 -12.79
CA ALA A 40 -3.75 -6.63 -12.54
C ALA A 40 -3.16 -7.95 -12.03
N ASP A 41 -1.93 -8.28 -12.43
CA ASP A 41 -1.22 -9.48 -11.96
C ASP A 41 -0.37 -9.21 -10.72
N ILE A 42 0.51 -8.20 -10.79
CA ILE A 42 1.39 -7.77 -9.71
C ILE A 42 1.45 -6.24 -9.76
N GLY A 43 1.10 -5.60 -8.64
CA GLY A 43 1.44 -4.21 -8.36
C GLY A 43 2.44 -4.15 -7.21
N PHE A 44 3.42 -3.26 -7.27
CA PHE A 44 4.42 -3.10 -6.21
C PHE A 44 4.95 -1.67 -6.10
N SER A 45 5.60 -1.35 -4.99
CA SER A 45 6.45 -0.15 -4.79
C SER A 45 7.86 -0.53 -4.39
N THR A 46 8.79 0.42 -4.36
CA THR A 46 10.19 0.19 -3.94
C THR A 46 10.52 1.11 -2.76
N GLU A 47 11.44 0.71 -1.90
CA GLU A 47 11.96 1.53 -0.76
C GLU A 47 12.68 2.80 -1.24
N GLU A 48 13.23 2.76 -2.46
CA GLU A 48 14.13 3.81 -2.94
C GLU A 48 13.69 4.39 -4.29
N ASP A 49 13.78 5.71 -4.40
CA ASP A 49 13.71 6.44 -5.67
C ASP A 49 14.75 5.92 -6.67
N PHE A 50 14.36 5.82 -7.94
CA PHE A 50 15.31 5.45 -8.98
C PHE A 50 15.02 6.06 -10.35
N LEU A 51 16.06 6.10 -11.18
CA LEU A 51 15.94 6.52 -12.57
C LEU A 51 15.63 5.31 -13.46
N SER A 52 14.44 5.29 -14.06
CA SER A 52 14.11 4.37 -15.15
C SER A 52 14.91 4.74 -16.41
N ARG A 53 15.60 3.76 -17.00
CA ARG A 53 16.29 3.92 -18.30
C ARG A 53 15.49 3.36 -19.47
N GLY A 54 14.38 2.67 -19.20
CA GLY A 54 13.46 2.20 -20.22
C GLY A 54 12.47 1.21 -19.62
N PRO A 55 11.18 1.24 -20.02
CA PRO A 55 10.56 2.18 -20.94
C PRO A 55 10.34 3.56 -20.29
N ARG A 56 10.21 4.59 -21.12
CA ARG A 56 9.86 5.93 -20.63
C ARG A 56 8.43 5.92 -20.08
N PRO A 57 8.19 6.35 -18.83
CA PRO A 57 6.84 6.41 -18.27
C PRO A 57 5.89 7.28 -19.11
N PRO A 58 4.57 7.01 -19.09
CA PRO A 58 3.60 7.74 -19.93
C PRO A 58 3.56 9.26 -19.72
N ASP A 59 3.88 9.73 -18.51
CA ASP A 59 3.96 11.17 -18.19
C ASP A 59 5.32 11.79 -18.57
N GLY A 60 6.25 10.99 -19.09
CA GLY A 60 7.54 11.42 -19.58
C GLY A 60 8.59 11.67 -18.49
N ASN A 61 8.25 11.53 -17.20
CA ASN A 61 9.18 11.66 -16.07
C ASN A 61 9.93 10.33 -15.86
N PRO A 62 11.25 10.26 -16.07
CA PRO A 62 12.01 9.02 -15.90
C PRO A 62 12.31 8.67 -14.44
N VAL A 63 12.11 9.62 -13.50
CA VAL A 63 12.22 9.32 -12.08
C VAL A 63 11.00 8.51 -11.66
N ILE A 64 11.27 7.36 -11.05
CA ILE A 64 10.31 6.53 -10.36
C ILE A 64 10.50 6.80 -8.88
N SER A 65 9.40 7.13 -8.23
CA SER A 65 9.37 7.42 -6.80
C SER A 65 9.14 6.14 -5.99
N ASP A 66 9.65 6.10 -4.76
CA ASP A 66 9.25 5.15 -3.71
C ASP A 66 7.72 5.14 -3.44
N GLY A 67 7.02 6.21 -3.85
CA GLY A 67 5.56 6.34 -3.77
C GLY A 67 4.78 5.86 -4.99
N ASP A 68 5.43 5.38 -6.05
CA ASP A 68 4.77 4.99 -7.30
C ASP A 68 4.34 3.52 -7.28
N LEU A 69 3.11 3.25 -7.76
CA LEU A 69 2.64 1.89 -7.98
C LEU A 69 3.10 1.38 -9.35
N LEU A 70 3.89 0.32 -9.35
CA LEU A 70 4.60 -0.24 -10.50
C LEU A 70 4.11 -1.64 -10.87
N SER A 71 4.29 -2.01 -12.13
CA SER A 71 4.16 -3.40 -12.59
C SER A 71 5.51 -3.97 -13.02
N PRO A 72 5.73 -5.29 -12.90
CA PRO A 72 6.97 -5.92 -13.37
C PRO A 72 7.19 -5.84 -14.89
N ARG A 73 6.25 -5.26 -15.62
CA ARG A 73 6.31 -5.02 -17.07
C ARG A 73 6.86 -3.64 -17.44
N GLY A 74 7.39 -2.88 -16.46
CA GLY A 74 7.97 -1.57 -16.70
C GLY A 74 6.93 -0.47 -16.85
N VAL A 75 5.72 -0.67 -16.33
CA VAL A 75 4.64 0.34 -16.39
C VAL A 75 4.41 0.92 -15.01
N VAL A 76 4.40 2.25 -14.93
CA VAL A 76 3.88 3.00 -13.78
C VAL A 76 2.36 2.95 -13.84
N CYS A 77 1.76 2.13 -12.97
CA CYS A 77 0.31 1.93 -12.89
C CYS A 77 -0.38 3.14 -12.28
N ALA A 78 0.21 3.73 -11.24
CA ALA A 78 -0.22 4.99 -10.65
C ALA A 78 1.00 5.71 -10.07
N ARG A 79 1.03 7.04 -10.21
CA ARG A 79 1.97 7.87 -9.46
C ARG A 79 1.48 8.08 -8.03
N ASN A 80 2.36 8.39 -7.08
CA ASN A 80 1.94 8.71 -5.70
C ASN A 80 0.85 9.79 -5.64
N ARG A 81 1.05 10.90 -6.38
CA ARG A 81 0.06 11.99 -6.54
C ARG A 81 -1.32 11.54 -7.04
N GLN A 82 -1.40 10.42 -7.76
CA GLN A 82 -2.67 9.87 -8.25
C GLN A 82 -3.36 9.04 -7.17
N LEU A 83 -2.59 8.34 -6.33
CA LEU A 83 -3.11 7.67 -5.13
C LEU A 83 -3.65 8.70 -4.13
N LEU A 84 -2.92 9.80 -3.95
CA LEU A 84 -3.26 10.91 -3.06
C LEU A 84 -4.32 11.89 -3.58
N ALA A 85 -4.87 11.67 -4.78
CA ALA A 85 -5.73 12.64 -5.45
C ALA A 85 -6.99 12.98 -4.63
N ALA A 86 -7.59 12.00 -3.94
CA ALA A 86 -8.76 12.20 -3.09
C ALA A 86 -8.47 13.10 -1.87
N PHE A 87 -7.20 13.24 -1.51
CA PHE A 87 -6.70 14.03 -0.40
C PHE A 87 -5.99 15.29 -0.88
N SER A 88 -6.22 15.79 -2.10
CA SER A 88 -5.68 17.09 -2.50
C SER A 88 -6.73 18.19 -2.24
N PRO A 89 -6.46 19.20 -1.39
CA PRO A 89 -7.42 20.28 -1.15
C PRO A 89 -7.73 21.04 -2.45
N ALA A 90 -9.00 21.38 -2.65
CA ALA A 90 -9.38 22.19 -3.81
C ALA A 90 -8.68 23.56 -3.77
N GLY A 91 -8.00 23.92 -4.86
CA GLY A 91 -7.30 25.21 -4.98
C GLY A 91 -5.91 25.26 -4.36
N VAL A 92 -5.39 24.16 -3.82
CA VAL A 92 -4.00 24.00 -3.36
C VAL A 92 -3.25 23.14 -4.38
N PRO A 93 -1.93 23.35 -4.60
CA PRO A 93 -1.13 22.41 -5.38
C PRO A 93 -1.32 20.96 -4.91
N PRO A 94 -1.18 19.96 -5.81
CA PRO A 94 -1.20 18.56 -5.41
C PRO A 94 -0.22 18.30 -4.26
N LEU A 95 -0.57 17.33 -3.42
CA LEU A 95 0.34 16.87 -2.38
C LEU A 95 1.71 16.49 -2.99
N PRO A 96 2.81 16.73 -2.24
CA PRO A 96 4.10 16.19 -2.64
C PRO A 96 4.04 14.67 -2.64
N ASP A 97 5.09 14.04 -3.13
CA ASP A 97 5.27 12.62 -2.92
C ASP A 97 5.40 12.33 -1.42
N LEU A 98 4.64 11.36 -0.93
CA LEU A 98 4.64 10.95 0.48
C LEU A 98 5.09 9.49 0.65
N GLY A 99 5.64 8.87 -0.39
CA GLY A 99 6.01 7.45 -0.37
C GLY A 99 4.77 6.53 -0.37
N LEU A 100 5.01 5.22 -0.50
CA LEU A 100 3.98 4.19 -0.53
C LEU A 100 4.46 2.99 0.28
N ASP A 101 4.00 2.94 1.53
CA ASP A 101 4.47 2.02 2.56
C ASP A 101 3.60 0.75 2.66
N ALA A 102 2.42 0.75 2.06
CA ALA A 102 1.61 -0.47 1.94
C ALA A 102 0.63 -0.34 0.78
N VAL A 103 0.27 -1.45 0.15
CA VAL A 103 -0.74 -1.44 -0.92
C VAL A 103 -1.58 -2.71 -0.99
N ASP A 104 -2.88 -2.54 -1.19
CA ASP A 104 -3.80 -3.59 -1.59
C ASP A 104 -4.76 -3.08 -2.69
N ILE A 105 -4.55 -3.52 -3.93
CA ILE A 105 -5.48 -3.20 -5.03
C ILE A 105 -6.69 -4.13 -4.90
N VAL A 106 -7.84 -3.55 -4.55
CA VAL A 106 -9.10 -4.26 -4.31
C VAL A 106 -9.80 -4.57 -5.63
N THR A 107 -9.89 -3.59 -6.53
CA THR A 107 -10.47 -3.76 -7.87
C THR A 107 -9.69 -2.96 -8.90
N ILE A 108 -9.52 -3.53 -10.10
CA ILE A 108 -8.90 -2.86 -11.26
C ILE A 108 -9.89 -1.96 -11.98
N GLU A 109 -11.14 -2.38 -12.07
CA GLU A 109 -12.22 -1.65 -12.73
C GLU A 109 -13.56 -1.87 -12.02
N PRO A 110 -14.15 -0.84 -11.39
CA PRO A 110 -13.55 0.49 -11.14
C PRO A 110 -12.30 0.39 -10.26
N ALA A 111 -11.37 1.33 -10.40
CA ALA A 111 -10.14 1.34 -9.61
C ALA A 111 -10.43 1.62 -8.12
N ARG A 112 -10.04 0.69 -7.26
CA ARG A 112 -10.07 0.87 -5.80
C ARG A 112 -8.81 0.29 -5.19
N ILE A 113 -8.02 1.15 -4.56
CA ILE A 113 -6.74 0.81 -3.97
C ILE A 113 -6.78 1.28 -2.52
N ALA A 114 -6.43 0.39 -1.60
CA ALA A 114 -6.13 0.73 -0.22
C ALA A 114 -4.62 0.80 -0.05
N PHE A 115 -4.11 1.79 0.68
CA PHE A 115 -2.67 2.04 0.78
C PHE A 115 -2.29 2.80 2.06
N SER A 116 -0.99 2.79 2.39
CA SER A 116 -0.37 3.65 3.41
C SER A 116 0.66 4.58 2.75
N THR A 117 1.12 5.59 3.47
CA THR A 117 2.22 6.48 3.06
C THR A 117 3.33 6.43 4.09
N GLU A 118 4.56 6.65 3.63
CA GLU A 118 5.76 6.75 4.47
C GLU A 118 5.75 8.05 5.29
N LEU A 119 5.19 9.12 4.72
CA LEU A 119 5.18 10.45 5.33
C LEU A 119 3.77 10.92 5.71
N ASP A 120 3.70 11.68 6.79
CA ASP A 120 2.49 12.38 7.23
C ASP A 120 1.99 13.37 6.16
N ASP A 121 0.66 13.54 6.08
CA ASP A 121 0.09 14.65 5.32
C ASP A 121 0.54 16.00 5.90
N PRO A 122 1.13 16.91 5.10
CA PRO A 122 1.58 18.21 5.59
C PRO A 122 0.46 19.10 6.14
N PHE A 123 -0.81 18.76 5.86
CA PHE A 123 -1.98 19.45 6.38
C PHE A 123 -2.67 18.71 7.55
N GLY A 124 -2.10 17.59 8.01
CA GLY A 124 -2.55 16.85 9.20
C GLY A 124 -3.87 16.09 9.04
N ARG A 125 -4.30 15.77 7.81
CA ARG A 125 -5.56 15.06 7.55
C ARG A 125 -5.46 13.55 7.71
N PHE A 126 -4.26 13.01 7.52
CA PHE A 126 -3.87 11.64 7.80
C PHE A 126 -2.40 11.61 8.24
N LYS A 127 -1.96 10.46 8.74
CA LYS A 127 -0.59 10.19 9.15
C LYS A 127 0.03 9.06 8.34
N ALA A 128 1.37 8.98 8.35
CA ALA A 128 2.07 7.75 8.06
C ALA A 128 1.51 6.64 8.97
N GLY A 129 1.23 5.48 8.38
CA GLY A 129 0.58 4.36 9.09
C GLY A 129 -0.95 4.32 9.05
N ASP A 130 -1.63 5.39 8.64
CA ASP A 130 -3.07 5.36 8.42
C ASP A 130 -3.40 4.57 7.13
N LEU A 131 -4.43 3.72 7.16
CA LEU A 131 -4.94 3.07 5.96
C LEU A 131 -5.82 4.05 5.17
N LEU A 132 -5.35 4.41 3.98
CA LEU A 132 -6.01 5.28 3.02
C LEU A 132 -6.68 4.48 1.91
N THR A 133 -7.63 5.09 1.22
CA THR A 133 -8.15 4.57 -0.04
C THR A 133 -8.22 5.64 -1.12
N THR A 134 -8.11 5.23 -2.38
CA THR A 134 -8.17 6.16 -3.54
C THR A 134 -9.52 6.85 -3.71
N ASP A 135 -10.56 6.42 -3.00
CA ASP A 135 -11.86 7.09 -2.91
C ASP A 135 -12.04 7.95 -1.64
N GLY A 136 -11.02 8.05 -0.79
CA GLY A 136 -10.92 9.06 0.27
C GLY A 136 -11.25 8.59 1.68
N ALA A 137 -11.31 7.28 1.96
CA ALA A 137 -11.38 6.79 3.33
C ALA A 137 -10.03 7.00 4.04
N VAL A 138 -10.08 7.31 5.34
CA VAL A 138 -8.91 7.41 6.22
C VAL A 138 -9.22 6.63 7.49
N ILE A 139 -8.61 5.44 7.63
CA ILE A 139 -8.75 4.59 8.80
C ILE A 139 -7.43 4.69 9.59
N PRO A 140 -7.43 5.34 10.75
CA PRO A 140 -6.19 5.58 11.46
C PRO A 140 -5.56 4.28 11.98
N ASN A 141 -4.23 4.24 12.07
CA ASN A 141 -3.49 3.05 12.53
C ASN A 141 -4.00 2.50 13.88
N VAL A 142 -4.36 3.40 14.79
CA VAL A 142 -4.97 3.07 16.10
C VAL A 142 -6.27 2.26 15.97
N ALA A 143 -7.04 2.44 14.90
CA ALA A 143 -8.23 1.63 14.63
C ALA A 143 -7.85 0.21 14.18
N LEU A 144 -6.80 0.05 13.36
CA LEU A 144 -6.25 -1.27 12.98
C LEU A 144 -5.80 -2.07 14.20
N LEU A 145 -5.18 -1.37 15.16
CA LEU A 145 -4.65 -1.91 16.39
C LEU A 145 -5.68 -2.07 17.52
N ALA A 146 -6.94 -1.64 17.31
CA ALA A 146 -7.95 -1.57 18.36
C ALA A 146 -8.22 -2.92 19.04
N ALA A 147 -8.20 -4.02 18.28
CA ALA A 147 -8.42 -5.37 18.80
C ALA A 147 -7.26 -5.88 19.67
N PHE A 148 -6.07 -5.27 19.56
CA PHE A 148 -4.90 -5.55 20.39
C PHE A 148 -4.85 -4.65 21.65
N GLY A 149 -5.71 -3.64 21.74
CA GLY A 149 -5.73 -2.68 22.84
C GLY A 149 -4.59 -1.67 22.80
N VAL A 150 -3.86 -1.56 21.68
CA VAL A 150 -2.83 -0.53 21.46
C VAL A 150 -3.51 0.76 20.99
N ARG A 151 -3.08 1.90 21.57
CA ARG A 151 -3.76 3.21 21.44
C ARG A 151 -2.89 4.32 20.85
N HIS A 152 -1.77 3.95 20.26
CA HIS A 152 -0.87 4.85 19.57
C HIS A 152 -0.56 4.27 18.19
N ASP A 153 -0.05 5.13 17.33
CA ASP A 153 0.37 4.79 15.98
C ASP A 153 1.64 3.94 16.00
N LEU A 154 1.68 2.89 15.20
CA LEU A 154 2.85 2.03 15.01
C LEU A 154 3.32 2.00 13.54
N GLY A 155 2.79 2.81 12.63
CA GLY A 155 3.11 2.66 11.19
C GLY A 155 2.36 1.49 10.53
N LEU A 156 2.46 1.35 9.21
CA LEU A 156 1.72 0.36 8.42
C LEU A 156 2.50 -0.02 7.16
N ASP A 157 3.32 -1.05 7.29
CA ASP A 157 4.27 -1.48 6.24
C ASP A 157 3.67 -2.56 5.33
N ALA A 158 2.53 -3.15 5.69
CA ALA A 158 1.86 -4.08 4.82
C ALA A 158 0.36 -4.10 5.07
N VAL A 159 -0.42 -4.31 4.01
CA VAL A 159 -1.87 -4.44 4.12
C VAL A 159 -2.44 -5.39 3.09
N HIS A 160 -3.38 -6.23 3.52
CA HIS A 160 -4.18 -7.05 2.62
C HIS A 160 -5.56 -7.37 3.19
N PHE A 161 -6.60 -7.03 2.44
CA PHE A 161 -7.98 -7.40 2.79
C PHE A 161 -8.26 -8.87 2.52
N ILE A 162 -8.77 -9.56 3.54
CA ILE A 162 -9.24 -10.93 3.47
C ILE A 162 -10.76 -10.95 3.39
N GLY A 163 -11.28 -11.57 2.32
CA GLY A 163 -12.72 -11.75 2.15
C GLY A 163 -13.13 -11.65 0.69
N LYS A 164 -14.43 -11.53 0.47
CA LYS A 164 -14.98 -11.33 -0.88
C LYS A 164 -14.81 -9.88 -1.31
N VAL A 165 -14.44 -9.67 -2.57
CA VAL A 165 -14.24 -8.33 -3.14
C VAL A 165 -15.49 -7.47 -3.00
N GLU A 166 -16.69 -8.04 -3.15
CA GLU A 166 -17.94 -7.31 -3.02
C GLU A 166 -18.19 -6.81 -1.59
N ASP A 167 -17.82 -7.61 -0.59
CA ASP A 167 -17.95 -7.27 0.82
C ASP A 167 -16.89 -6.23 1.23
N ILE A 168 -15.65 -6.36 0.74
CA ILE A 168 -14.59 -5.34 0.90
C ILE A 168 -15.04 -4.01 0.29
N THR A 169 -15.56 -4.05 -0.93
CA THR A 169 -16.06 -2.87 -1.65
C THR A 169 -17.17 -2.18 -0.86
N ARG A 170 -18.12 -2.94 -0.29
CA ARG A 170 -19.20 -2.38 0.54
C ARG A 170 -18.68 -1.80 1.86
N PHE A 171 -17.72 -2.48 2.51
CA PHE A 171 -17.07 -1.99 3.71
C PHE A 171 -16.38 -0.64 3.45
N LEU A 172 -15.61 -0.53 2.37
CA LEU A 172 -14.88 0.70 2.02
C LEU A 172 -15.81 1.88 1.71
N GLU A 173 -16.98 1.63 1.10
CA GLU A 173 -17.99 2.68 0.89
C GLU A 173 -18.54 3.26 2.20
N ILE A 174 -18.66 2.43 3.24
CA ILE A 174 -19.09 2.87 4.56
C ILE A 174 -17.93 3.54 5.28
N ALA A 175 -16.71 3.00 5.17
CA ALA A 175 -15.53 3.58 5.79
C ALA A 175 -15.25 4.99 5.28
N ARG A 176 -15.47 5.26 3.99
CA ARG A 176 -15.36 6.59 3.37
C ARG A 176 -16.34 7.62 3.94
N GLN A 177 -17.46 7.20 4.51
CA GLN A 177 -18.44 8.10 5.13
C GLN A 177 -18.05 8.50 6.56
N ARG A 178 -17.02 7.86 7.12
CA ARG A 178 -16.52 8.11 8.46
C ARG A 178 -15.21 8.86 8.39
N THR A 179 -15.14 9.97 9.12
CA THR A 179 -13.93 10.78 9.25
C THR A 179 -12.90 10.06 10.12
N ARG A 180 -11.63 10.44 9.93
CA ARG A 180 -10.51 9.98 10.77
C ARG A 180 -10.77 10.20 12.27
N ASP A 181 -11.30 11.37 12.65
CA ASP A 181 -11.61 11.70 14.04
C ASP A 181 -12.70 10.81 14.64
N GLU A 182 -13.72 10.47 13.86
CA GLU A 182 -14.75 9.53 14.30
C GLU A 182 -14.17 8.13 14.54
N TRP A 183 -13.22 7.67 13.72
CA TRP A 183 -12.49 6.43 13.99
C TRP A 183 -11.67 6.52 15.28
N LEU A 184 -10.94 7.62 15.50
CA LEU A 184 -10.14 7.83 16.73
C LEU A 184 -11.02 7.86 18.00
N GLN A 185 -12.22 8.42 17.93
CA GLN A 185 -13.18 8.45 19.03
C GLN A 185 -13.77 7.07 19.35
N SER A 186 -13.79 6.16 18.39
CA SER A 186 -14.28 4.78 18.61
C SER A 186 -13.49 3.76 17.79
N PRO A 187 -12.22 3.48 18.16
CA PRO A 187 -11.35 2.60 17.36
C PRO A 187 -11.92 1.19 17.22
N GLY A 188 -12.63 0.70 18.25
CA GLY A 188 -13.30 -0.61 18.24
C GLY A 188 -14.46 -0.76 17.25
N ALA A 189 -14.86 0.31 16.57
CA ALA A 189 -15.81 0.24 15.46
C ALA A 189 -15.22 -0.57 14.29
N LEU A 190 -13.92 -0.45 14.02
CA LEU A 190 -13.28 -1.13 12.89
C LEU A 190 -13.37 -2.67 13.00
N PRO A 191 -12.86 -3.32 14.08
CA PRO A 191 -12.96 -4.78 14.21
C PRO A 191 -14.41 -5.28 14.23
N SER A 192 -15.35 -4.47 14.74
CA SER A 192 -16.78 -4.79 14.70
C SER A 192 -17.31 -4.80 13.26
N SER A 193 -17.00 -3.76 12.47
CA SER A 193 -17.39 -3.67 11.07
C SER A 193 -16.76 -4.78 10.22
N LEU A 194 -15.47 -5.07 10.39
CA LEU A 194 -14.82 -6.17 9.67
C LEU A 194 -15.55 -7.50 9.92
N LYS A 195 -15.90 -7.81 11.18
CA LYS A 195 -16.68 -9.01 11.51
C LYS A 195 -18.08 -9.02 10.88
N GLU A 196 -18.77 -7.90 10.87
CA GLU A 196 -20.10 -7.76 10.25
C GLU A 196 -20.07 -8.09 8.76
N PHE A 197 -19.05 -7.58 8.04
CA PHE A 197 -18.82 -7.88 6.62
C PHE A 197 -18.16 -9.23 6.37
N LYS A 198 -17.85 -10.01 7.42
CA LYS A 198 -17.10 -11.27 7.34
C LYS A 198 -15.75 -11.10 6.65
N LEU A 199 -15.10 -9.98 6.95
CA LEU A 199 -13.79 -9.60 6.46
C LEU A 199 -12.75 -9.76 7.57
N ASP A 200 -11.51 -9.84 7.15
CA ASP A 200 -10.35 -9.50 7.97
C ASP A 200 -9.46 -8.53 7.18
N LEU A 201 -8.56 -7.87 7.88
CA LEU A 201 -7.52 -7.04 7.31
C LEU A 201 -6.22 -7.49 7.94
N TRP A 202 -5.37 -8.11 7.13
CA TRP A 202 -4.04 -8.51 7.57
C TRP A 202 -3.07 -7.37 7.33
N PHE A 203 -2.22 -7.10 8.31
CA PHE A 203 -1.29 -5.98 8.27
C PHE A 203 -0.04 -6.22 9.13
N SER A 204 1.04 -5.51 8.84
CA SER A 204 2.22 -5.35 9.69
C SER A 204 2.36 -3.89 10.12
N THR A 205 3.37 -3.58 10.91
CA THR A 205 3.59 -2.24 11.48
C THR A 205 5.09 -1.97 11.56
N GLU A 206 5.54 -0.74 11.33
CA GLU A 206 6.93 -0.31 11.54
C GLU A 206 7.40 -0.45 13.01
N GLY A 207 6.46 -0.25 13.93
CA GLY A 207 6.72 -0.13 15.36
C GLY A 207 6.47 -1.41 16.15
N LYS A 208 6.96 -1.41 17.39
CA LYS A 208 6.75 -2.49 18.36
C LYS A 208 5.85 -2.01 19.49
N ALA A 209 4.99 -2.90 19.98
CA ALA A 209 4.14 -2.61 21.13
C ALA A 209 4.02 -3.81 22.06
N THR A 210 3.72 -3.53 23.33
CA THR A 210 3.24 -4.54 24.27
C THR A 210 1.75 -4.35 24.47
N THR A 211 0.96 -5.37 24.20
CA THR A 211 -0.49 -5.37 24.41
C THR A 211 -0.82 -5.39 25.90
N PRO A 212 -2.05 -5.01 26.32
CA PRO A 212 -2.45 -5.06 27.73
C PRO A 212 -2.38 -6.45 28.37
N ASP A 213 -2.50 -7.52 27.57
CA ASP A 213 -2.35 -8.91 28.01
C ASP A 213 -0.89 -9.41 27.96
N GLY A 214 0.08 -8.52 27.69
CA GLY A 214 1.51 -8.78 27.77
C GLY A 214 2.13 -9.44 26.54
N ARG A 215 1.39 -9.56 25.42
CA ARG A 215 1.96 -10.02 24.14
C ARG A 215 2.80 -8.88 23.55
N ILE A 216 3.98 -9.22 23.03
CA ILE A 216 4.80 -8.28 22.26
C ILE A 216 4.37 -8.42 20.80
N LEU A 217 4.04 -7.28 20.17
CA LEU A 217 3.87 -7.12 18.73
C LEU A 217 5.19 -6.61 18.17
N GLN A 218 5.60 -7.21 17.07
CA GLN A 218 6.86 -6.94 16.38
C GLN A 218 6.58 -6.44 14.99
N ASP A 219 7.55 -5.72 14.42
CA ASP A 219 7.40 -5.17 13.08
C ASP A 219 7.27 -6.29 12.04
N GLY A 220 8.00 -7.39 12.28
CA GLY A 220 7.89 -8.63 11.54
C GLY A 220 6.63 -9.48 11.70
N ASP A 221 5.70 -9.12 12.59
CA ASP A 221 4.51 -9.93 12.84
C ASP A 221 3.38 -9.58 11.84
N LEU A 222 2.74 -10.60 11.26
CA LEU A 222 1.51 -10.39 10.49
C LEU A 222 0.31 -10.44 11.44
N LEU A 223 -0.47 -9.37 11.48
CA LEU A 223 -1.55 -9.12 12.44
C LEU A 223 -2.93 -9.20 11.78
N SER A 224 -3.96 -9.50 12.57
CA SER A 224 -5.38 -9.49 12.15
C SER A 224 -6.13 -8.36 12.84
N ALA A 225 -6.57 -7.36 12.07
CA ALA A 225 -7.32 -6.23 12.63
C ALA A 225 -8.71 -6.64 13.14
N ALA A 226 -9.35 -7.66 12.53
CA ALA A 226 -10.67 -8.10 12.97
C ALA A 226 -10.62 -8.84 14.31
N THR A 227 -9.59 -9.67 14.52
CA THR A 227 -9.57 -10.61 15.66
C THR A 227 -8.63 -10.20 16.78
N GLY A 228 -7.64 -9.34 16.52
CA GLY A 228 -6.57 -9.07 17.48
C GLY A 228 -5.62 -10.26 17.65
N ALA A 229 -5.60 -11.17 16.67
CA ALA A 229 -4.70 -12.31 16.63
C ALA A 229 -3.43 -11.96 15.84
N ILE A 230 -2.33 -12.56 16.24
CA ILE A 230 -1.11 -12.58 15.43
C ILE A 230 -1.27 -13.75 14.47
N VAL A 231 -1.42 -13.43 13.18
CA VAL A 231 -1.65 -14.38 12.10
C VAL A 231 -0.38 -15.21 11.87
N PHE A 232 0.76 -14.55 11.78
CA PHE A 232 2.06 -15.20 11.78
C PHE A 232 3.02 -14.40 12.62
N ARG A 233 3.77 -15.11 13.47
CA ARG A 233 4.96 -14.53 14.07
C ARG A 233 6.06 -14.49 13.02
N GLN A 234 6.96 -13.54 13.11
CA GLN A 234 8.11 -13.52 12.19
C GLN A 234 8.95 -14.82 12.29
N GLU A 235 9.04 -15.41 13.49
CA GLU A 235 9.73 -16.70 13.68
C GLU A 235 9.10 -17.87 12.91
N ASP A 236 7.81 -17.77 12.61
CA ASP A 236 7.06 -18.74 11.80
C ASP A 236 7.17 -18.44 10.30
N LEU A 237 7.22 -17.16 9.93
CA LEU A 237 7.46 -16.71 8.54
C LEU A 237 8.85 -17.14 8.06
N LEU A 238 9.86 -16.93 8.90
CA LEU A 238 11.27 -17.22 8.63
C LEU A 238 11.72 -18.36 9.54
N ALA A 239 11.52 -19.60 9.10
CA ALA A 239 11.88 -20.80 9.88
C ALA A 239 13.42 -20.97 10.03
N PRO A 240 13.88 -21.75 11.03
CA PRO A 240 15.30 -22.01 11.22
C PRO A 240 15.99 -22.56 9.96
N PRO A 241 17.26 -22.19 9.71
CA PRO A 241 18.19 -21.53 10.64
C PRO A 241 18.23 -20.00 10.54
N ILE A 242 17.30 -19.35 9.84
CA ILE A 242 17.23 -17.89 9.81
C ILE A 242 16.93 -17.41 11.25
N PRO A 243 17.71 -16.48 11.84
CA PRO A 243 17.59 -16.11 13.25
C PRO A 243 16.45 -15.10 13.49
N ALA A 244 15.27 -15.35 12.91
CA ALA A 244 14.11 -14.47 13.01
C ALA A 244 13.30 -14.70 14.29
N GLY A 245 12.87 -13.60 14.90
CA GLY A 245 12.07 -13.57 16.11
C GLY A 245 12.88 -13.08 17.32
N LEU A 246 12.63 -11.85 17.74
CA LEU A 246 13.03 -11.37 19.06
C LEU A 246 12.00 -11.78 20.13
N PRO A 247 12.39 -11.91 21.40
CA PRO A 247 13.76 -11.87 21.91
C PRO A 247 14.48 -13.24 21.83
N SER A 248 13.82 -14.28 21.30
CA SER A 248 14.21 -15.68 21.46
C SER A 248 15.23 -16.20 20.44
N ARG A 249 15.19 -15.74 19.19
CA ARG A 249 15.95 -16.30 18.05
C ARG A 249 16.91 -15.33 17.38
N GLY A 250 16.75 -14.02 17.56
CA GLY A 250 17.83 -13.07 17.29
C GLY A 250 17.39 -11.71 16.75
N VAL A 251 16.85 -11.69 15.54
CA VAL A 251 16.63 -10.47 14.76
C VAL A 251 15.14 -10.32 14.47
N ASP A 252 14.68 -9.08 14.48
CA ASP A 252 13.44 -8.71 13.84
C ASP A 252 13.79 -8.17 12.45
N PHE A 253 13.37 -8.88 11.41
CA PHE A 253 13.65 -8.58 10.01
C PHE A 253 12.68 -7.56 9.38
N GLY A 254 11.68 -7.03 10.09
CA GLY A 254 10.58 -6.27 9.47
C GLY A 254 9.64 -7.15 8.63
N LEU A 255 8.60 -6.52 8.09
CA LEU A 255 7.62 -7.11 7.18
C LEU A 255 6.95 -6.02 6.34
N ASP A 256 7.51 -5.68 5.18
CA ASP A 256 7.10 -4.48 4.41
C ASP A 256 6.28 -4.84 3.17
N ALA A 257 5.97 -6.13 2.97
CA ALA A 257 5.05 -6.47 1.92
C ALA A 257 4.34 -7.79 2.20
N VAL A 258 3.02 -7.80 2.10
CA VAL A 258 2.21 -9.02 2.21
C VAL A 258 1.06 -8.98 1.20
N PRO A 259 1.20 -9.60 0.02
CA PRO A 259 0.13 -9.63 -0.99
C PRO A 259 -1.00 -10.61 -0.63
N GLY A 260 -0.95 -11.22 0.56
CA GLY A 260 -1.92 -12.17 1.07
C GLY A 260 -1.52 -13.63 0.89
N CYS A 261 -2.53 -14.48 0.70
CA CYS A 261 -2.35 -15.92 0.46
C CYS A 261 -3.26 -16.41 -0.67
N SER A 262 -2.83 -17.46 -1.38
CA SER A 262 -3.58 -18.06 -2.48
C SER A 262 -4.04 -19.48 -2.11
N GLY A 263 -5.24 -19.59 -1.53
CA GLY A 263 -5.87 -20.88 -1.24
C GLY A 263 -5.51 -21.50 0.11
N GLY A 264 -4.73 -20.80 0.94
CA GLY A 264 -4.48 -21.21 2.32
C GLY A 264 -3.34 -20.47 3.03
N ARG A 265 -3.37 -20.39 4.36
CA ARG A 265 -2.33 -19.74 5.19
C ARG A 265 -0.89 -20.21 4.90
N THR A 266 -0.71 -21.44 4.44
CA THR A 266 0.61 -21.98 4.07
C THR A 266 1.18 -21.41 2.77
N THR A 267 0.41 -20.57 2.05
CA THR A 267 0.79 -19.95 0.78
C THR A 267 1.04 -18.46 0.91
N VAL A 268 1.14 -17.95 2.16
CA VAL A 268 1.52 -16.56 2.40
C VAL A 268 2.87 -16.28 1.77
N GLN A 269 2.90 -15.20 1.01
CA GLN A 269 4.11 -14.60 0.47
C GLN A 269 4.35 -13.28 1.21
N PHE A 270 5.61 -12.87 1.30
CA PHE A 270 5.96 -11.65 2.01
C PHE A 270 7.35 -11.10 1.62
N SER A 271 7.63 -9.84 1.94
CA SER A 271 8.97 -9.23 1.94
C SER A 271 9.37 -8.87 3.37
N THR A 272 10.60 -8.40 3.59
CA THR A 272 11.13 -8.04 4.91
C THR A 272 12.01 -6.81 4.77
N GLU A 273 11.99 -5.88 5.72
CA GLU A 273 12.81 -4.66 5.69
C GLU A 273 14.30 -4.92 5.44
N ILE A 274 14.83 -5.99 6.04
CA ILE A 274 16.26 -6.29 5.94
C ILE A 274 16.54 -7.67 5.34
N GLY A 275 17.63 -7.74 4.58
CA GLY A 275 18.12 -8.99 3.99
C GLY A 275 18.77 -9.94 4.99
N TYR A 276 18.84 -11.22 4.62
CA TYR A 276 19.60 -12.25 5.33
C TYR A 276 20.71 -12.81 4.44
N GLN A 277 21.91 -12.95 5.01
CA GLN A 277 23.01 -13.65 4.38
C GLN A 277 23.77 -14.49 5.40
N ASP A 278 23.97 -15.77 5.08
CA ASP A 278 24.86 -16.67 5.80
C ASP A 278 25.92 -17.24 4.86
N ALA A 279 27.18 -17.11 5.24
CA ALA A 279 28.32 -17.64 4.49
C ALA A 279 28.27 -19.17 4.33
N MET A 280 27.64 -19.87 5.27
CA MET A 280 27.51 -21.32 5.26
C MET A 280 26.31 -21.82 4.45
N THR A 281 25.29 -20.99 4.23
CA THR A 281 24.07 -21.34 3.47
C THR A 281 23.69 -20.28 2.43
N PRO A 282 24.53 -20.05 1.41
CA PRO A 282 24.30 -19.00 0.41
C PRO A 282 22.99 -19.17 -0.39
N THR A 283 22.43 -20.38 -0.45
CA THR A 283 21.14 -20.66 -1.09
C THR A 283 19.93 -20.09 -0.34
N ARG A 284 20.11 -19.63 0.91
CA ARG A 284 19.08 -19.00 1.75
C ARG A 284 19.16 -17.48 1.77
N ARG A 285 20.07 -16.90 0.99
CA ARG A 285 20.24 -15.44 0.94
C ARG A 285 19.02 -14.77 0.29
N PHE A 286 18.52 -13.74 0.96
CA PHE A 286 17.52 -12.81 0.44
C PHE A 286 17.90 -11.36 0.78
N THR A 287 17.34 -10.42 0.05
CA THR A 287 17.42 -8.97 0.32
C THR A 287 16.06 -8.44 0.79
N GLY A 288 16.00 -7.17 1.19
CA GLY A 288 14.75 -6.59 1.65
C GLY A 288 13.68 -6.52 0.55
N GLY A 289 14.13 -6.37 -0.70
CA GLY A 289 13.24 -6.35 -1.86
C GLY A 289 12.82 -7.70 -2.45
N ASP A 290 13.25 -8.82 -1.88
CA ASP A 290 12.96 -10.16 -2.39
C ASP A 290 11.62 -10.69 -1.84
N LEU A 291 10.76 -11.23 -2.72
CA LEU A 291 9.54 -11.90 -2.29
C LEU A 291 9.83 -13.33 -1.82
N LEU A 292 9.38 -13.63 -0.61
CA LEU A 292 9.58 -14.88 0.11
C LEU A 292 8.28 -15.67 0.24
N VAL A 293 8.42 -16.95 0.59
CA VAL A 293 7.36 -17.80 1.16
C VAL A 293 7.76 -18.28 2.55
N LEU A 294 6.81 -18.86 3.28
CA LEU A 294 7.07 -19.49 4.58
C LEU A 294 8.33 -20.35 4.57
N GLY A 295 9.20 -20.12 5.56
CA GLY A 295 10.53 -20.72 5.65
C GLY A 295 11.65 -19.89 5.03
N GLY A 296 11.35 -18.71 4.46
CA GLY A 296 12.34 -17.76 3.93
C GLY A 296 12.92 -18.16 2.56
N ALA A 297 12.20 -18.98 1.78
CA ALA A 297 12.61 -19.28 0.42
C ALA A 297 12.22 -18.15 -0.53
N VAL A 298 13.17 -17.67 -1.33
CA VAL A 298 12.92 -16.64 -2.34
C VAL A 298 12.12 -17.23 -3.50
N VAL A 299 10.97 -16.64 -3.80
CA VAL A 299 10.13 -16.98 -4.97
C VAL A 299 10.23 -15.96 -6.09
N MET A 300 10.65 -14.73 -5.79
CA MET A 300 10.92 -13.70 -6.79
C MET A 300 11.97 -12.74 -6.24
N ARG A 301 13.02 -12.46 -7.01
CA ARG A 301 14.04 -11.48 -6.62
C ARG A 301 13.54 -10.05 -6.87
N ASN A 302 14.02 -9.08 -6.09
CA ASN A 302 13.73 -7.67 -6.36
C ASN A 302 14.05 -7.28 -7.80
N LYS A 303 15.22 -7.72 -8.28
CA LYS A 303 15.66 -7.56 -9.67
C LYS A 303 14.60 -8.00 -10.69
N GLU A 304 13.86 -9.07 -10.43
CA GLU A 304 12.82 -9.57 -11.34
C GLU A 304 11.60 -8.64 -11.41
N LEU A 305 11.29 -7.92 -10.32
CA LEU A 305 10.26 -6.88 -10.28
C LEU A 305 10.69 -5.63 -11.06
N VAL A 306 11.93 -5.17 -10.85
CA VAL A 306 12.38 -3.85 -11.34
C VAL A 306 13.09 -3.87 -12.70
N ASN A 307 13.54 -5.04 -13.16
CA ASN A 307 14.38 -5.17 -14.39
C ASN A 307 13.79 -4.46 -15.62
N ALA A 308 12.46 -4.48 -15.76
CA ALA A 308 11.79 -3.89 -16.91
C ALA A 308 11.87 -2.36 -16.94
N PHE A 309 12.29 -1.69 -15.86
CA PHE A 309 12.60 -0.26 -15.80
C PHE A 309 14.10 0.04 -16.04
N GLU A 310 14.93 -1.01 -16.15
CA GLU A 310 16.37 -0.92 -16.31
C GLU A 310 17.06 -0.02 -15.26
N PRO A 311 16.91 -0.25 -13.93
CA PRO A 311 17.62 0.51 -12.90
C PRO A 311 19.13 0.23 -12.90
N LEU A 312 19.94 1.11 -12.27
CA LEU A 312 21.40 0.90 -12.15
C LEU A 312 21.75 -0.17 -11.11
N VAL A 313 20.89 -0.34 -10.13
CA VAL A 313 21.02 -1.30 -9.04
C VAL A 313 20.04 -2.45 -9.25
N SER A 314 20.33 -3.60 -8.64
CA SER A 314 19.50 -4.81 -8.74
C SER A 314 18.54 -5.00 -7.56
N ASP A 315 18.65 -4.14 -6.56
CA ASP A 315 17.93 -4.22 -5.30
C ASP A 315 17.59 -2.77 -4.92
N LEU A 316 16.30 -2.47 -4.93
CA LEU A 316 15.69 -1.19 -4.59
C LEU A 316 14.75 -1.32 -3.39
N GLY A 317 14.79 -2.48 -2.71
CA GLY A 317 13.83 -2.75 -1.65
C GLY A 317 12.40 -3.02 -2.15
N LEU A 318 11.47 -3.31 -1.24
CA LEU A 318 10.06 -3.58 -1.54
C LEU A 318 9.14 -3.13 -0.40
N ASP A 319 8.69 -1.88 -0.44
CA ASP A 319 7.71 -1.31 0.52
C ASP A 319 6.27 -1.79 0.33
N ALA A 320 5.94 -2.33 -0.84
CA ALA A 320 4.55 -2.68 -1.09
C ALA A 320 4.43 -3.72 -2.20
N ILE A 321 3.53 -4.69 -2.04
CA ILE A 321 3.18 -5.62 -3.11
C ILE A 321 1.75 -6.16 -2.97
N THR A 322 1.08 -6.33 -4.11
CA THR A 322 -0.28 -6.88 -4.19
C THR A 322 -0.48 -7.74 -5.43
N PHE A 323 -1.33 -8.77 -5.33
CA PHE A 323 -1.68 -9.68 -6.45
C PHE A 323 -3.19 -9.69 -6.73
N PRO A 324 -3.71 -8.71 -7.48
CA PRO A 324 -5.17 -8.55 -7.64
C PRO A 324 -5.83 -9.75 -8.31
N SER A 325 -5.20 -10.31 -9.35
CA SER A 325 -5.73 -11.48 -10.07
C SER A 325 -5.68 -12.79 -9.26
N ARG A 326 -4.95 -12.81 -8.13
CA ARG A 326 -4.78 -13.99 -7.26
C ARG A 326 -5.48 -13.84 -5.92
N ARG A 327 -6.39 -12.86 -5.78
CA ARG A 327 -7.21 -12.66 -4.58
C ARG A 327 -8.26 -13.77 -4.44
N ALA A 328 -7.80 -14.99 -4.15
CA ALA A 328 -8.64 -16.06 -3.64
C ALA A 328 -8.84 -15.83 -2.14
N PRO A 329 -10.00 -16.15 -1.56
CA PRO A 329 -10.17 -16.11 -0.12
C PRO A 329 -9.08 -16.95 0.54
N CYS A 330 -8.39 -16.37 1.52
CA CYS A 330 -7.54 -17.11 2.42
C CYS A 330 -8.40 -18.09 3.22
N GLY A 331 -8.60 -19.28 2.69
CA GLY A 331 -9.21 -20.37 3.44
C GLY A 331 -8.29 -20.75 4.60
N GLU A 332 -8.86 -21.33 5.65
CA GLU A 332 -8.10 -22.30 6.41
C GLU A 332 -7.64 -23.36 5.40
N ALA A 333 -6.35 -23.32 5.01
CA ALA A 333 -5.74 -24.52 4.47
C ALA A 333 -6.15 -25.62 5.45
N GLN A 334 -6.84 -26.67 5.00
CA GLN A 334 -7.06 -27.83 5.86
C GLN A 334 -5.69 -28.14 6.45
N ILE A 335 -5.52 -27.86 7.74
CA ILE A 335 -4.37 -28.32 8.48
C ILE A 335 -4.53 -29.83 8.35
N ARG A 336 -3.82 -30.43 7.38
CA ARG A 336 -3.55 -31.85 7.42
C ARG A 336 -2.77 -31.96 8.70
N THR A 337 -3.48 -32.33 9.75
CA THR A 337 -2.91 -32.80 11.00
C THR A 337 -1.89 -33.84 10.59
N TYR A 338 -0.63 -33.42 10.57
CA TYR A 338 0.47 -34.36 10.61
C TYR A 338 0.33 -35.03 11.96
N LEU A 339 -0.38 -36.17 11.96
CA LEU A 339 -0.31 -37.13 13.04
C LEU A 339 1.19 -37.41 13.21
N PRO A 340 1.80 -37.13 14.37
CA PRO A 340 3.17 -37.55 14.58
C PRO A 340 3.20 -39.07 14.43
N VAL A 341 3.93 -39.56 13.43
CA VAL A 341 4.21 -40.97 13.28
C VAL A 341 5.11 -41.35 14.46
N LEU A 342 4.49 -41.84 15.53
CA LEU A 342 5.18 -42.52 16.61
C LEU A 342 5.67 -43.88 16.06
N LEU A 343 6.90 -43.89 15.53
CA LEU A 343 7.62 -45.14 15.29
C LEU A 343 7.93 -45.79 16.64
N LYS A 344 7.04 -46.68 17.07
CA LYS A 344 7.27 -47.57 18.20
C LYS A 344 8.33 -48.58 17.76
N GLN A 345 9.58 -48.40 18.20
CA GLN A 345 10.59 -49.43 18.07
C GLN A 345 10.12 -50.68 18.84
N ALA A 346 9.98 -51.80 18.14
CA ALA A 346 9.75 -53.09 18.77
C ALA A 346 11.04 -53.54 19.49
N PRO A 347 10.97 -54.04 20.73
CA PRO A 347 12.13 -54.61 21.40
C PRO A 347 12.56 -55.91 20.70
N ARG A 348 13.87 -56.12 20.61
CA ARG A 348 14.51 -57.32 20.07
C ARG A 348 14.32 -58.54 20.95
#